data_AF-A0A348XHJ6-F1
#
_entry.id   AF-A0A348XHJ6-F1
#
_cell.length_a   1.000
_cell.length_b   1.000
_cell.length_c   1.000
_cell.angle_alpha   90.00
_cell.angle_beta   90.00
_cell.angle_gamma   90.00
#
_symmetry.space_group_name_H-M   'P 1'
#
loop_
_entity.id
_entity.type
_entity.pdbx_description
1 polymer ?
#
loop_
_entity_poly.entity_id
_entity_poly.type
_entity_poly.pdbx_seq_one_letter_code
_entity_poly.pdbx_strand_id
1 'polypeptide(L)'
;MLGPALPLVLILAEAWIRRGSPFALGYSGDAGMVTVLPYSGKTGFSYPFILGVVSILFSVGKGLLFYVPGLFLGAANSAKPQTRDLWQLWLAFTIGLVVIYAKWWSWYGGWFWGPRFFLFACFPASLALACELDRRKLLAAFATVLSVWVCFCGAVFGQMNAGPLSEVDVAWEFLTWYVPENSAILQPLVDPWPVGLNAVPWALFSLVVVARLLIPVFREDSRA
;
A
#
# COMPACT_ATOMS: atom_id res chain seq x y z
N MET A 1 16.03 19.15 -23.95
CA MET A 1 16.12 18.34 -22.72
C MET A 1 15.68 19.16 -21.49
N LEU A 2 14.41 19.57 -21.43
CA LEU A 2 13.83 20.29 -20.26
C LEU A 2 13.07 19.36 -19.29
N GLY A 3 13.17 18.04 -19.48
CA GLY A 3 12.26 17.02 -18.96
C GLY A 3 11.88 17.15 -17.48
N PRO A 4 12.80 16.90 -16.53
CA PRO A 4 12.49 16.97 -15.10
C PRO A 4 12.56 18.39 -14.51
N ALA A 5 13.22 19.33 -15.21
CA ALA A 5 13.41 20.69 -14.73
C ALA A 5 12.10 21.48 -14.71
N LEU A 6 11.26 21.34 -15.74
CA LEU A 6 9.99 22.05 -15.82
C LEU A 6 9.02 21.63 -14.69
N PRO A 7 8.75 20.33 -14.44
CA PRO A 7 7.94 19.91 -13.29
C PRO A 7 8.47 20.42 -11.96
N LEU A 8 9.79 20.36 -11.75
CA LEU A 8 10.40 20.86 -10.53
C LEU A 8 10.17 22.37 -10.36
N VAL A 9 10.39 23.16 -11.41
CA VAL A 9 10.12 24.61 -11.40
C VAL A 9 8.65 24.89 -11.10
N LEU A 10 7.71 24.15 -11.70
CA LEU A 10 6.29 24.31 -11.43
C LEU A 10 5.93 23.99 -9.98
N ILE A 11 6.49 22.93 -9.39
CA ILE A 11 6.28 22.57 -7.99
C ILE A 11 6.82 23.67 -7.06
N LEU A 12 8.04 24.16 -7.31
CA LEU A 12 8.65 25.21 -6.49
C LEU A 12 7.91 26.55 -6.65
N ALA A 13 7.44 26.88 -7.84
CA ALA A 13 6.63 28.08 -8.10
C ALA A 13 5.28 28.01 -7.41
N GLU A 14 4.60 26.85 -7.45
CA GLU A 14 3.35 26.63 -6.70
C GLU A 14 3.59 26.83 -5.20
N ALA A 15 4.66 26.26 -4.66
CA ALA A 15 5.00 26.38 -3.25
C ALA A 15 5.25 27.84 -2.87
N TRP A 16 5.98 28.58 -3.70
CA TRP A 16 6.17 30.01 -3.52
C TRP A 16 4.84 30.76 -3.52
N ILE A 17 4.01 30.58 -4.55
CA ILE A 17 2.75 31.31 -4.71
C ILE A 17 1.82 31.06 -3.52
N ARG A 18 1.73 29.82 -3.04
CA ARG A 18 0.79 29.48 -1.96
C ARG A 18 1.32 29.75 -0.56
N ARG A 19 2.63 29.60 -0.34
CA ARG A 19 3.22 29.50 1.01
C ARG A 19 4.34 30.51 1.25
N GLY A 20 4.61 31.39 0.28
CA GLY A 20 5.62 32.46 0.37
C GLY A 20 7.07 31.97 0.27
N SER A 21 7.31 30.67 0.11
CA SER A 21 8.64 30.09 -0.06
C SER A 21 8.59 28.80 -0.88
N PRO A 22 9.53 28.58 -1.81
CA PRO A 22 9.60 27.34 -2.59
C PRO A 22 9.97 26.11 -1.75
N PHE A 23 10.47 26.32 -0.52
CA PHE A 23 10.86 25.26 0.41
C PHE A 23 9.85 25.07 1.56
N ALA A 24 8.76 25.85 1.58
CA ALA A 24 7.71 25.65 2.55
C ALA A 24 6.88 24.41 2.16
N LEU A 25 7.03 23.33 2.93
CA LEU A 25 6.39 22.04 2.67
C LEU A 25 4.89 22.01 3.05
N GLY A 26 4.36 23.05 3.70
CA GLY A 26 2.95 23.14 4.10
C GLY A 26 2.53 22.25 5.28
N TYR A 27 3.36 21.28 5.65
CA TYR A 27 3.16 20.39 6.80
C TYR A 27 4.20 20.61 7.91
N SER A 28 4.85 21.78 7.92
CA SER A 28 5.74 22.17 9.01
C SER A 28 4.95 22.31 10.30
N GLY A 29 5.28 21.51 11.31
CA GLY A 29 4.55 21.49 12.59
C GLY A 29 3.42 20.46 12.67
N ASP A 30 3.11 19.75 11.58
CA ASP A 30 2.17 18.63 11.61
C ASP A 30 2.81 17.44 12.33
N ALA A 31 2.07 16.86 13.29
CA ALA A 31 2.48 15.74 14.12
C ALA A 31 1.27 14.90 14.53
N GLY A 32 1.54 13.63 14.80
CA GLY A 32 0.59 12.72 15.41
C GLY A 32 0.55 12.89 16.92
N MET A 33 -0.27 12.05 17.55
CA MET A 33 -0.29 11.96 18.99
C MET A 33 0.98 11.27 19.53
N VAL A 34 1.27 11.49 20.81
CA VAL A 34 2.36 10.82 21.51
C VAL A 34 1.90 9.41 21.91
N THR A 35 2.70 8.41 21.54
CA THR A 35 2.52 6.99 21.88
C THR A 35 3.74 6.50 22.67
N VAL A 36 3.78 5.20 22.99
CA VAL A 36 4.96 4.60 23.63
C VAL A 36 6.21 4.58 22.74
N LEU A 37 6.06 4.82 21.42
CA LEU A 37 7.19 4.80 20.49
C LEU A 37 8.04 6.08 20.60
N PRO A 38 9.39 6.01 20.57
CA PRO A 38 10.28 7.16 20.82
C PRO A 38 10.22 8.32 19.80
N TYR A 39 9.61 8.08 18.64
CA TYR A 39 9.48 9.07 17.56
C TYR A 39 8.04 9.52 17.33
N SER A 40 7.10 9.04 18.14
CA SER A 40 5.72 9.53 18.13
C SER A 40 5.66 11.00 18.59
N GLY A 41 4.63 11.73 18.17
CA GLY A 41 4.48 13.16 18.49
C GLY A 41 5.49 14.12 17.85
N LYS A 42 6.52 13.62 17.14
CA LYS A 42 7.48 14.48 16.43
C LYS A 42 6.89 14.95 15.11
N THR A 43 7.20 16.19 14.75
CA THR A 43 6.65 16.82 13.54
C THR A 43 7.45 16.46 12.29
N GLY A 44 6.84 16.61 11.11
CA GLY A 44 7.55 16.62 9.83
C GLY A 44 8.30 15.32 9.48
N PHE A 45 9.47 15.43 8.86
CA PHE A 45 10.31 14.29 8.43
C PHE A 45 11.28 13.83 9.53
N SER A 46 10.73 13.48 10.70
CA SER A 46 11.47 13.16 11.92
C SER A 46 11.64 11.66 12.21
N TYR A 47 10.95 10.78 11.47
CA TYR A 47 11.05 9.33 11.67
C TYR A 47 12.42 8.81 11.17
N PRO A 48 13.02 7.79 11.83
CA PRO A 48 14.30 7.25 11.39
C PRO A 48 14.18 6.58 10.04
N PHE A 49 15.02 6.96 9.09
CA PHE A 49 14.93 6.53 7.70
C PHE A 49 14.87 5.01 7.53
N ILE A 50 15.81 4.28 8.16
CA ILE A 50 15.88 2.81 8.04
C ILE A 50 14.63 2.17 8.62
N LEU A 51 14.18 2.63 9.80
CA LEU A 51 12.94 2.13 10.39
C LEU A 51 11.76 2.41 9.46
N GLY A 52 11.67 3.60 8.89
CA GLY A 52 10.61 3.95 7.95
C GLY A 52 10.57 3.08 6.71
N VAL A 53 11.73 2.78 6.10
CA VAL A 53 11.81 1.86 4.95
C VAL A 53 11.32 0.47 5.36
N VAL A 54 11.81 -0.07 6.49
CA VAL A 54 11.37 -1.38 6.99
C VAL A 54 9.87 -1.39 7.26
N SER A 55 9.34 -0.34 7.90
CA SER A 55 7.92 -0.22 8.23
C SER A 55 7.05 -0.10 6.97
N ILE A 56 7.43 0.71 5.99
CA ILE A 56 6.70 0.85 4.72
C ILE A 56 6.68 -0.47 3.96
N LEU A 57 7.75 -1.26 3.99
CA LEU A 57 7.79 -2.53 3.27
C LEU A 57 7.07 -3.66 4.00
N PHE A 58 7.25 -3.75 5.32
CA PHE A 58 6.96 -4.97 6.10
C PHE A 58 5.98 -4.79 7.26
N SER A 59 5.43 -3.59 7.49
CA SER A 59 4.33 -3.42 8.45
C SER A 59 3.16 -4.32 8.06
N VAL A 60 2.64 -5.11 8.99
CA VAL A 60 1.53 -6.03 8.66
C VAL A 60 0.25 -5.25 8.37
N GLY A 61 -0.02 -4.19 9.13
CA GLY A 61 -1.21 -3.37 8.96
C GLY A 61 -1.12 -2.24 7.94
N LYS A 62 0.07 -1.96 7.38
CA LYS A 62 0.25 -0.86 6.41
C LYS A 62 1.30 -1.10 5.33
N GLY A 63 2.02 -2.22 5.35
CA GLY A 63 3.20 -2.44 4.52
C GLY A 63 2.88 -2.87 3.09
N LEU A 64 3.75 -2.50 2.15
CA LEU A 64 3.60 -2.84 0.74
C LEU A 64 3.60 -4.35 0.48
N LEU A 65 4.34 -5.14 1.27
CA LEU A 65 4.35 -6.60 1.13
C LEU A 65 2.95 -7.21 1.27
N PHE A 66 2.15 -6.68 2.19
CA PHE A 66 0.83 -7.21 2.50
C PHE A 66 -0.27 -6.55 1.69
N TYR A 67 -0.19 -5.23 1.49
CA TYR A 67 -1.22 -4.47 0.79
C TYR A 67 -1.06 -4.48 -0.73
N VAL A 68 0.16 -4.69 -1.24
CA VAL A 68 0.48 -4.67 -2.68
C VAL A 68 1.44 -5.82 -3.03
N PRO A 69 1.07 -7.09 -2.74
CA PRO A 69 1.98 -8.24 -2.85
C PRO A 69 2.49 -8.48 -4.28
N GLY A 70 1.72 -8.09 -5.31
CA GLY A 70 2.11 -8.19 -6.71
C GLY A 70 3.41 -7.43 -7.05
N LEU A 71 3.78 -6.41 -6.27
CA LEU A 71 5.00 -5.62 -6.46
C LEU A 71 6.27 -6.50 -6.38
N PHE A 72 6.21 -7.59 -5.62
CA PHE A 72 7.36 -8.44 -5.30
C PHE A 72 7.52 -9.64 -6.24
N LEU A 73 6.70 -9.74 -7.30
CA LEU A 73 6.77 -10.85 -8.27
C LEU A 73 7.95 -10.73 -9.26
N GLY A 74 8.62 -9.57 -9.36
CA GLY A 74 9.87 -9.41 -10.12
C GLY A 74 9.70 -9.33 -11.64
N ALA A 75 8.53 -8.88 -12.09
CA ALA A 75 7.97 -9.21 -13.39
C ALA A 75 8.52 -8.53 -14.65
N ALA A 76 9.46 -7.59 -14.53
CA ALA A 76 9.95 -6.88 -15.72
C ALA A 76 10.67 -7.79 -16.73
N ASN A 77 11.28 -8.89 -16.29
CA ASN A 77 12.18 -9.67 -17.15
C ASN A 77 11.44 -10.47 -18.24
N SER A 78 10.16 -10.77 -18.05
CA SER A 78 9.30 -11.49 -19.00
C SER A 78 8.61 -10.59 -20.01
N ALA A 79 8.44 -9.31 -19.65
CA ALA A 79 7.57 -8.40 -20.37
C ALA A 79 8.20 -7.89 -21.68
N LYS A 80 7.34 -7.50 -22.63
CA LYS A 80 7.76 -6.76 -23.83
C LYS A 80 8.51 -5.48 -23.44
N PRO A 81 9.46 -4.99 -24.24
CA PRO A 81 10.29 -3.83 -23.89
C PRO A 81 9.47 -2.63 -23.41
N GLN A 82 8.40 -2.25 -24.13
CA GLN A 82 7.57 -1.09 -23.75
C GLN A 82 6.88 -1.28 -22.39
N THR A 83 6.41 -2.50 -22.09
CA THR A 83 5.77 -2.83 -20.81
C THR A 83 6.80 -2.86 -19.67
N ARG A 84 8.00 -3.35 -19.95
CA ARG A 84 9.13 -3.33 -19.02
C ARG A 84 9.51 -1.90 -18.66
N ASP A 85 9.66 -1.02 -19.65
CA ASP A 85 10.03 0.37 -19.44
C ASP A 85 8.97 1.09 -18.59
N LEU A 86 7.69 0.86 -18.89
CA LEU A 86 6.58 1.39 -18.10
C LEU A 86 6.60 0.87 -16.66
N TRP A 87 6.81 -0.44 -16.47
CA TRP A 87 6.93 -1.03 -15.14
C TRP A 87 8.11 -0.44 -14.36
N GLN A 88 9.27 -0.29 -14.99
CA GLN A 88 10.48 0.29 -14.38
C GLN A 88 10.24 1.74 -13.96
N LEU A 89 9.58 2.54 -14.80
CA LEU A 89 9.23 3.92 -14.48
C LEU A 89 8.34 3.99 -13.23
N TRP A 90 7.26 3.20 -13.19
CA TRP A 90 6.35 3.20 -12.05
C TRP A 90 6.98 2.61 -10.78
N LEU A 91 7.87 1.62 -10.93
CA LEU A 91 8.63 1.09 -9.82
C LEU A 91 9.60 2.15 -9.28
N ALA A 92 10.33 2.85 -10.14
CA ALA A 92 11.23 3.94 -9.74
C ALA A 92 10.47 5.06 -9.04
N PHE A 93 9.28 5.42 -9.54
CA PHE A 93 8.39 6.37 -8.87
C PHE A 93 7.97 5.89 -7.47
N THR A 94 7.58 4.62 -7.35
CA THR A 94 7.21 4.01 -6.06
C THR A 94 8.39 4.00 -5.08
N ILE A 95 9.59 3.64 -5.54
CA ILE A 95 10.82 3.69 -4.74
C ILE A 95 11.11 5.11 -4.27
N GLY A 96 10.94 6.11 -5.15
CA GLY A 96 11.06 7.52 -4.79
C GLY A 96 10.11 7.92 -3.66
N LEU A 97 8.85 7.48 -3.72
CA LEU A 97 7.89 7.66 -2.63
C LEU A 97 8.37 6.99 -1.34
N VAL A 98 8.91 5.76 -1.39
CA VAL A 98 9.42 5.06 -0.20
C VAL A 98 10.55 5.86 0.43
N VAL A 99 11.51 6.33 -0.37
CA VAL A 99 12.65 7.12 0.11
C VAL A 99 12.19 8.43 0.78
N ILE A 100 11.23 9.12 0.17
CA ILE A 100 10.72 10.39 0.71
C ILE A 100 9.92 10.14 2.00
N TYR A 101 8.93 9.25 1.95
CA TYR A 101 7.99 9.03 3.06
C TYR A 101 8.56 8.17 4.19
N ALA A 102 9.72 7.52 4.03
CA ALA A 102 10.39 6.80 5.12
C ALA A 102 10.74 7.69 6.31
N LYS A 103 11.00 8.98 6.10
CA LYS A 103 11.22 9.91 7.22
C LYS A 103 9.95 10.57 7.73
N TRP A 104 8.84 10.45 7.01
CA TRP A 104 7.60 11.12 7.37
C TRP A 104 7.05 10.55 8.69
N TRP A 105 6.68 11.43 9.63
CA TRP A 105 6.18 11.01 10.95
C TRP A 105 4.95 10.09 10.84
N SER A 106 4.10 10.32 9.83
CA SER A 106 2.91 9.52 9.53
C SER A 106 3.12 8.60 8.33
N TRP A 107 4.30 7.96 8.20
CA TRP A 107 4.59 7.05 7.09
C TRP A 107 3.47 6.01 6.87
N TYR A 108 2.79 5.62 7.95
CA TYR A 108 1.66 4.68 7.99
C TYR A 108 0.36 5.23 7.36
N GLY A 109 0.33 6.49 6.92
CA GLY A 109 -0.79 7.08 6.20
C GLY A 109 -1.96 7.54 7.07
N GLY A 110 -1.82 7.55 8.40
CA GLY A 110 -2.88 7.94 9.33
C GLY A 110 -4.08 6.98 9.32
N TRP A 111 -5.24 7.52 9.64
CA TRP A 111 -6.52 6.79 9.69
C TRP A 111 -7.14 6.59 8.30
N PHE A 112 -6.35 6.04 7.39
CA PHE A 112 -6.78 5.66 6.04
C PHE A 112 -6.59 4.15 5.83
N TRP A 113 -7.38 3.57 4.92
CA TRP A 113 -7.20 2.17 4.52
C TRP A 113 -5.87 1.98 3.81
N GLY A 114 -5.00 1.14 4.38
CA GLY A 114 -3.71 0.80 3.81
C GLY A 114 -2.71 1.97 3.68
N PRO A 115 -1.61 1.75 2.94
CA PRO A 115 -0.53 2.72 2.76
C PRO A 115 -0.88 3.81 1.73
N ARG A 116 -1.72 4.79 2.11
CA ARG A 116 -2.29 5.80 1.20
C ARG A 116 -1.28 6.48 0.25
N PHE A 117 -0.06 6.76 0.72
CA PHE A 117 0.97 7.44 -0.08
C PHE A 117 1.48 6.59 -1.23
N PHE A 118 1.24 5.28 -1.17
CA PHE A 118 1.79 4.28 -2.06
C PHE A 118 0.72 3.62 -2.93
N LEU A 119 -0.45 4.24 -3.07
CA LEU A 119 -1.51 3.75 -3.97
C LEU A 119 -1.00 3.51 -5.40
N PHE A 120 -0.02 4.31 -5.84
CA PHE A 120 0.63 4.16 -7.15
C PHE A 120 1.41 2.84 -7.30
N ALA A 121 1.77 2.16 -6.21
CA ALA A 121 2.40 0.84 -6.25
C ALA A 121 1.48 -0.23 -6.87
N CYS A 122 0.16 0.00 -6.93
CA CYS A 122 -0.79 -0.87 -7.61
C CYS A 122 -0.53 -0.97 -9.12
N PHE A 123 0.00 0.08 -9.76
CA PHE A 123 0.33 0.06 -11.20
C PHE A 123 1.45 -0.93 -11.54
N PRO A 124 2.66 -0.83 -10.97
CA PRO A 124 3.71 -1.80 -11.25
C PRO A 124 3.37 -3.19 -10.70
N ALA A 125 2.61 -3.30 -9.62
CA ALA A 125 2.16 -4.60 -9.08
C ALA A 125 1.16 -5.32 -9.98
N SER A 126 0.19 -4.62 -10.57
CA SER A 126 -0.78 -5.22 -11.49
C SER A 126 -0.13 -5.67 -12.80
N LEU A 127 0.76 -4.85 -13.37
CA LEU A 127 1.60 -5.27 -14.50
C LEU A 127 2.43 -6.50 -14.14
N ALA A 128 2.94 -6.55 -12.91
CA ALA A 128 3.77 -7.65 -12.48
C ALA A 128 3.01 -8.97 -12.34
N LEU A 129 1.83 -8.90 -11.71
CA LEU A 129 0.89 -10.02 -11.64
C LEU A 129 0.55 -10.54 -13.03
N ALA A 130 0.23 -9.65 -13.98
CA ALA A 130 -0.15 -10.05 -15.33
C ALA A 130 0.97 -10.78 -16.08
N CYS A 131 2.24 -10.43 -15.86
CA CYS A 131 3.37 -11.05 -16.56
C CYS A 131 3.85 -12.35 -15.91
N GLU A 132 3.63 -12.53 -14.61
CA GLU A 132 4.13 -13.70 -13.85
C GLU A 132 3.07 -14.76 -13.59
N LEU A 133 1.80 -14.50 -13.95
CA LEU A 133 0.68 -15.38 -13.66
C LEU A 133 0.91 -16.81 -14.17
N ASP A 134 1.45 -16.95 -15.38
CA ASP A 134 1.70 -18.27 -15.99
C ASP A 134 3.05 -18.89 -15.58
N ARG A 135 4.02 -18.06 -15.13
CA ARG A 135 5.39 -18.49 -14.83
C ARG A 135 5.55 -18.93 -13.38
N ARG A 136 4.95 -18.19 -12.46
CA ARG A 136 5.04 -18.38 -11.01
C ARG A 136 3.65 -18.61 -10.43
N LYS A 137 2.90 -19.54 -11.01
CA LYS A 137 1.46 -19.74 -10.78
C LYS A 137 1.05 -19.68 -9.32
N LEU A 138 1.73 -20.42 -8.43
CA LEU A 138 1.40 -20.43 -7.00
C LEU A 138 1.65 -19.07 -6.33
N LEU A 139 2.79 -18.43 -6.60
CA LEU A 139 3.14 -17.15 -6.00
C LEU A 139 2.25 -16.01 -6.54
N ALA A 140 1.99 -16.02 -7.85
CA ALA A 140 1.08 -15.09 -8.49
C ALA A 140 -0.37 -15.29 -8.00
N ALA A 141 -0.82 -16.54 -7.87
CA ALA A 141 -2.13 -16.87 -7.30
C ALA A 141 -2.26 -16.39 -5.85
N PHE A 142 -1.24 -16.64 -5.01
CA PHE A 142 -1.20 -16.13 -3.65
C PHE A 142 -1.29 -14.60 -3.63
N ALA A 143 -0.47 -13.91 -4.43
CA ALA A 143 -0.51 -12.47 -4.52
C ALA A 143 -1.84 -11.93 -5.05
N THR A 144 -2.49 -12.61 -6.00
CA THR A 144 -3.85 -12.28 -6.47
C THR A 144 -4.88 -12.43 -5.36
N VAL A 145 -4.90 -13.57 -4.67
CA VAL A 145 -5.86 -13.82 -3.57
C VAL A 145 -5.66 -12.81 -2.45
N LEU A 146 -4.42 -12.53 -2.06
CA LEU A 146 -4.12 -11.54 -1.03
C LEU A 146 -4.50 -10.12 -1.48
N SER A 147 -4.25 -9.75 -2.74
CA SER A 147 -4.68 -8.44 -3.27
C SER A 147 -6.20 -8.30 -3.27
N VAL A 148 -6.93 -9.36 -3.65
CA VAL A 148 -8.40 -9.38 -3.61
C VAL A 148 -8.91 -9.30 -2.18
N TRP A 149 -8.29 -10.02 -1.25
CA TRP A 149 -8.61 -9.96 0.17
C TRP A 149 -8.43 -8.55 0.74
N VAL A 150 -7.30 -7.89 0.45
CA VAL A 150 -7.05 -6.49 0.85
C VAL A 150 -8.14 -5.57 0.29
N CYS A 151 -8.52 -5.71 -0.97
CA CYS A 151 -9.60 -4.92 -1.57
C CYS A 151 -10.95 -5.20 -0.91
N PHE A 152 -11.27 -6.47 -0.62
CA PHE A 152 -12.49 -6.87 0.06
C PHE A 152 -12.57 -6.26 1.47
N CYS A 153 -11.50 -6.39 2.26
CA CYS A 153 -11.47 -5.80 3.60
C CYS A 153 -11.62 -4.27 3.56
N GLY A 154 -10.96 -3.60 2.60
CA GLY A 154 -11.09 -2.16 2.43
C GLY A 154 -12.51 -1.72 2.05
N ALA A 155 -13.19 -2.51 1.22
CA ALA A 155 -14.55 -2.20 0.76
C ALA A 155 -15.64 -2.51 1.80
N VAL A 156 -15.45 -3.56 2.61
CA VAL A 156 -16.46 -4.02 3.57
C VAL A 156 -16.25 -3.42 4.96
N PHE A 157 -15.01 -3.41 5.46
CA PHE A 157 -14.69 -2.94 6.81
C PHE A 157 -14.10 -1.53 6.79
N GLY A 158 -13.32 -1.19 5.76
CA GLY A 158 -12.56 0.05 5.74
C GLY A 158 -11.61 0.17 6.95
N GLN A 159 -11.08 1.36 7.22
CA GLN A 159 -10.22 1.59 8.39
C GLN A 159 -11.02 1.91 9.67
N MET A 160 -12.21 2.51 9.54
CA MET A 160 -12.99 3.03 10.68
C MET A 160 -14.02 2.04 11.23
N ASN A 161 -14.56 1.14 10.40
CA ASN A 161 -15.36 0.01 10.92
C ASN A 161 -14.45 -1.18 11.27
N ALA A 162 -13.14 -0.91 11.38
CA ALA A 162 -12.16 -1.83 11.88
C ALA A 162 -12.26 -2.00 13.44
N GLY A 163 -13.48 -2.15 13.99
CA GLY A 163 -13.80 -2.64 15.34
C GLY A 163 -12.95 -2.04 16.46
N PRO A 164 -12.57 -2.79 17.52
CA PRO A 164 -11.97 -2.21 18.73
C PRO A 164 -10.68 -1.40 18.51
N LEU A 165 -10.15 -1.29 17.28
CA LEU A 165 -9.13 -0.32 16.91
C LEU A 165 -9.57 1.14 17.02
N SER A 166 -10.87 1.43 16.95
CA SER A 166 -11.42 2.74 17.29
C SER A 166 -11.39 3.04 18.79
N GLU A 167 -11.19 2.01 19.62
CA GLU A 167 -11.11 2.06 21.08
C GLU A 167 -9.69 1.84 21.62
N VAL A 168 -8.72 1.55 20.74
CA VAL A 168 -7.31 1.45 21.12
C VAL A 168 -6.89 2.85 21.58
N ASP A 169 -6.60 2.97 22.88
CA ASP A 169 -5.98 4.15 23.44
C ASP A 169 -4.83 4.55 22.53
N VAL A 170 -4.79 5.83 22.19
CA VAL A 170 -3.81 6.45 21.30
C VAL A 170 -2.37 6.01 21.62
N ALA A 171 -2.08 5.74 22.90
CA ALA A 171 -0.80 5.19 23.35
C ALA A 171 -0.38 3.88 22.64
N TRP A 172 -1.34 3.10 22.15
CA TRP A 172 -1.19 1.75 21.58
C TRP A 172 -1.49 1.68 20.08
N GLU A 173 -1.66 2.81 19.38
CA GLU A 173 -1.97 2.83 17.93
C GLU A 173 -1.01 1.98 17.08
N PHE A 174 0.26 1.88 17.49
CA PHE A 174 1.29 1.11 16.79
C PHE A 174 1.00 -0.38 16.68
N LEU A 175 0.16 -0.95 17.55
CA LEU A 175 -0.27 -2.34 17.45
C LEU A 175 -0.95 -2.59 16.11
N THR A 176 -1.72 -1.62 15.62
CA THR A 176 -2.42 -1.73 14.33
C THR A 176 -1.48 -1.77 13.13
N TRP A 177 -0.23 -1.35 13.31
CA TRP A 177 0.77 -1.33 12.23
C TRP A 177 1.61 -2.60 12.24
N TYR A 178 1.98 -3.10 13.41
CA TYR A 178 3.01 -4.15 13.54
C TYR A 178 2.48 -5.48 14.07
N VAL A 179 1.36 -5.51 14.78
CA VAL A 179 0.82 -6.74 15.37
C VAL A 179 -0.20 -7.34 14.41
N PRO A 180 0.03 -8.58 13.89
CA PRO A 180 -0.86 -9.23 12.94
C PRO A 180 -2.32 -9.27 13.40
N GLU A 181 -2.56 -9.63 14.65
CA GLU A 181 -3.89 -9.80 15.26
C GLU A 181 -4.68 -8.49 15.31
N ASN A 182 -3.98 -7.36 15.35
CA ASN A 182 -4.56 -6.01 15.34
C ASN A 182 -4.48 -5.35 13.94
N SER A 183 -3.99 -6.05 12.92
CA SER A 183 -3.90 -5.51 11.57
C SER A 183 -5.27 -5.54 10.89
N ALA A 184 -5.60 -4.49 10.15
CA ALA A 184 -6.92 -4.36 9.52
C ALA A 184 -7.25 -5.45 8.48
N ILE A 185 -6.23 -6.16 7.97
CA ILE A 185 -6.40 -7.26 7.00
C ILE A 185 -6.50 -8.64 7.65
N LEU A 186 -6.01 -8.85 8.88
CA LEU A 186 -6.08 -10.15 9.54
C LEU A 186 -7.10 -10.18 10.67
N GLN A 187 -7.42 -9.03 11.26
CA GLN A 187 -8.39 -8.93 12.35
C GLN A 187 -9.76 -9.54 12.01
N PRO A 188 -10.33 -9.39 10.79
CA PRO A 188 -11.58 -10.07 10.43
C PRO A 188 -11.51 -11.61 10.46
N LEU A 189 -10.31 -12.19 10.46
CA LEU A 189 -10.08 -13.63 10.58
C LEU A 189 -9.87 -14.07 12.03
N VAL A 190 -9.37 -13.18 12.88
CA VAL A 190 -9.08 -13.45 14.30
C VAL A 190 -10.32 -13.22 15.16
N ASP A 191 -11.02 -12.10 14.94
CA ASP A 191 -12.24 -11.72 15.64
C ASP A 191 -13.29 -11.31 14.58
N PRO A 192 -14.08 -12.26 14.06
CA PRO A 192 -14.95 -12.02 12.92
C PRO A 192 -16.04 -10.98 13.23
N TRP A 193 -16.00 -9.85 12.52
CA TRP A 193 -17.05 -8.84 12.69
C TRP A 193 -18.38 -9.21 12.07
N PRO A 194 -19.47 -8.64 12.60
CA PRO A 194 -20.75 -8.64 11.92
C PRO A 194 -20.60 -8.09 10.50
N VAL A 195 -20.89 -8.93 9.51
CA VAL A 195 -20.87 -8.54 8.10
C VAL A 195 -22.31 -8.26 7.67
N GLY A 196 -22.58 -7.03 7.24
CA GLY A 196 -23.89 -6.64 6.70
C GLY A 196 -24.14 -7.19 5.29
N LEU A 197 -25.40 -7.15 4.85
CA LEU A 197 -25.78 -7.56 3.48
C LEU A 197 -25.08 -6.75 2.39
N ASN A 198 -24.60 -5.55 2.73
CA ASN A 198 -23.78 -4.70 1.84
C ASN A 198 -22.44 -5.33 1.45
N ALA A 199 -21.96 -6.36 2.15
CA ALA A 199 -20.74 -7.08 1.79
C ALA A 199 -20.96 -8.12 0.69
N VAL A 200 -22.20 -8.57 0.46
CA VAL A 200 -22.51 -9.64 -0.51
C VAL A 200 -22.05 -9.27 -1.93
N PRO A 201 -22.32 -8.06 -2.46
CA PRO A 201 -21.81 -7.67 -3.78
C PRO A 201 -20.28 -7.71 -3.86
N TRP A 202 -19.59 -7.27 -2.81
CA TRP A 202 -18.12 -7.29 -2.76
C TRP A 202 -17.55 -8.70 -2.69
N ALA A 203 -18.20 -9.60 -1.94
CA ALA A 203 -17.82 -11.01 -1.87
C ALA A 203 -18.00 -11.69 -3.23
N LEU A 204 -19.16 -11.51 -3.88
CA LEU A 204 -19.43 -12.05 -5.22
C LEU A 204 -18.44 -11.51 -6.26
N PHE A 205 -18.19 -10.20 -6.26
CA PHE A 205 -17.21 -9.58 -7.15
C PHE A 205 -15.81 -10.17 -6.93
N SER A 206 -15.39 -10.31 -5.67
CA SER A 206 -14.09 -10.89 -5.30
C SER A 206 -13.95 -12.33 -5.80
N LEU A 207 -14.98 -13.16 -5.61
CA LEU A 207 -15.02 -14.54 -6.11
C LEU A 207 -14.93 -14.59 -7.63
N VAL A 208 -15.67 -13.73 -8.33
CA VAL A 208 -15.63 -13.64 -9.81
C VAL A 208 -14.24 -13.25 -10.30
N VAL A 209 -13.59 -12.25 -9.67
CA VAL A 209 -12.23 -11.82 -10.04
C VAL A 209 -11.22 -12.96 -9.86
N VAL A 210 -11.22 -13.62 -8.69
CA VAL A 210 -10.32 -14.74 -8.42
C VAL A 210 -10.56 -15.89 -9.39
N ALA A 211 -11.83 -16.27 -9.60
CA ALA A 211 -12.20 -17.32 -10.54
C ALA A 211 -11.75 -16.98 -11.97
N ARG A 212 -11.98 -15.74 -12.42
CA ARG A 212 -11.67 -15.33 -13.79
C ARG A 212 -10.16 -15.29 -14.05
N LEU A 213 -9.37 -14.87 -13.07
CA LEU A 213 -7.92 -14.77 -13.19
C LEU A 213 -7.21 -16.12 -12.99
N LEU A 214 -7.64 -16.95 -12.03
CA LEU A 214 -6.89 -18.15 -11.65
C LEU A 214 -7.38 -19.44 -12.32
N ILE A 215 -8.68 -19.59 -12.63
CA ILE A 215 -9.18 -20.83 -13.26
C ILE A 215 -8.50 -21.13 -14.61
N PRO A 216 -8.32 -20.18 -15.54
CA PRO A 216 -7.65 -20.45 -16.80
C PRO A 216 -6.22 -20.96 -16.61
N VAL A 217 -5.46 -20.31 -15.71
CA VAL A 217 -4.04 -20.56 -15.42
C VAL A 217 -3.79 -22.00 -14.98
N PHE A 218 -4.70 -22.56 -14.16
CA PHE A 218 -4.59 -23.93 -13.65
C PHE A 218 -5.28 -24.97 -14.55
N ARG A 219 -6.23 -24.57 -15.40
CA ARG A 219 -6.86 -25.48 -16.38
C ARG A 219 -5.94 -25.84 -17.54
N GLU A 220 -5.09 -24.91 -17.98
CA GLU A 220 -4.14 -25.16 -19.07
C GLU A 220 -3.07 -26.19 -18.69
N ASP A 221 -2.63 -26.22 -17.43
CA ASP A 221 -1.69 -27.25 -16.94
C ASP A 221 -2.32 -28.65 -16.87
N SER A 222 -3.64 -28.73 -16.68
CA SER A 222 -4.33 -30.03 -16.56
C SER A 222 -4.49 -30.74 -17.92
N ARG A 223 -4.14 -30.07 -19.02
CA ARG A 223 -4.28 -30.56 -20.40
C ARG A 223 -2.94 -30.80 -21.10
N ALA A 224 -1.82 -30.50 -20.44
CA ALA A 224 -0.45 -30.78 -20.89
C ALA A 224 0.06 -32.09 -20.24
#